data_AF-A0A3E0U1V5-F1
#
_entry.id   AF-A0A3E0U1V5-F1
#
_cell.length_a   1.000
_cell.length_b   1.000
_cell.length_c   1.000
_cell.angle_alpha   90.00
_cell.angle_beta   90.00
_cell.angle_gamma   90.00
#
_symmetry.space_group_name_H-M   'P 1'
#
loop_
_entity.id
_entity.type
_entity.pdbx_description
1 polymer ?
#
loop_
_entity_poly.entity_id
_entity_poly.type
_entity_poly.pdbx_seq_one_letter_code
_entity_poly.pdbx_strand_id
1 'polypeptide(L)'
;MDYPVANWSKAEAYIKVKGILQRARVDIIWSANDPMAFGALEAVQDANLPYPVTVGGMNWDETNLNSTLDVSLGGHVVLGAKALDMLSDYHQQDIQPCEMNVVIDIFQSSLEGNMSRFLKNLVDDSLHKIDFSRFSQRHPETALFSLETFISQTYLPLPIEPSTDNALLKGNCT
;
A
#
# COMPACT_ATOMS: atom_id res chain seq x y z
N MET A 1 -20.93 -5.98 -24.69
CA MET A 1 -21.21 -5.38 -23.38
C MET A 1 -19.84 -5.04 -22.81
N ASP A 2 -19.39 -3.80 -22.99
CA ASP A 2 -18.05 -3.40 -22.53
C ASP A 2 -18.04 -3.40 -21.01
N TYR A 3 -17.13 -4.17 -20.43
CA TYR A 3 -17.00 -4.30 -18.98
C TYR A 3 -16.69 -2.91 -18.38
N PRO A 4 -17.35 -2.50 -17.28
CA PRO A 4 -17.08 -1.22 -16.61
C PRO A 4 -15.70 -1.16 -15.94
N VAL A 5 -14.96 -2.27 -15.92
CA VAL A 5 -13.66 -2.43 -15.25
C VAL A 5 -12.53 -1.97 -16.17
N ALA A 6 -11.54 -1.28 -15.62
CA ALA A 6 -10.37 -0.75 -16.32
C ALA A 6 -9.10 -1.61 -16.17
N ASN A 7 -9.24 -2.84 -15.67
CA ASN A 7 -8.21 -3.88 -15.64
C ASN A 7 -6.84 -3.41 -15.11
N TRP A 8 -6.84 -2.59 -14.04
CA TRP A 8 -5.62 -2.04 -13.43
C TRP A 8 -4.78 -1.16 -14.38
N SER A 9 -5.35 -0.75 -15.53
CA SER A 9 -4.67 -0.10 -16.63
C SER A 9 -4.97 1.40 -16.68
N LYS A 10 -3.89 2.20 -16.79
CA LYS A 10 -3.97 3.64 -17.02
C LYS A 10 -4.76 3.98 -18.29
N ALA A 11 -4.45 3.31 -19.41
CA ALA A 11 -5.05 3.62 -20.70
C ALA A 11 -6.55 3.32 -20.73
N GLU A 12 -6.97 2.21 -20.12
CA GLU A 12 -8.39 1.86 -20.05
C GLU A 12 -9.16 2.81 -19.14
N ALA A 13 -8.58 3.20 -18.00
CA ALA A 13 -9.20 4.17 -17.09
C ALA A 13 -9.40 5.53 -17.76
N TYR A 14 -8.39 6.02 -18.50
CA TYR A 14 -8.50 7.25 -19.29
C TYR A 14 -9.69 7.23 -20.26
N ILE A 15 -9.79 6.18 -21.09
CA ILE A 15 -10.87 6.07 -22.09
C ILE A 15 -12.24 6.06 -21.42
N LYS A 16 -12.38 5.30 -20.32
CA LYS A 16 -13.66 5.15 -19.62
C LYS A 16 -14.07 6.43 -18.90
N VAL A 17 -13.16 7.06 -18.17
CA VAL A 17 -13.44 8.31 -17.44
C VAL A 17 -13.76 9.42 -18.43
N LYS A 18 -13.02 9.55 -19.53
CA LYS A 18 -13.35 10.50 -20.60
C LYS A 18 -14.77 10.33 -21.12
N GLY A 19 -15.22 9.09 -21.32
CA GLY A 19 -16.60 8.80 -21.72
C GLY A 19 -17.66 9.12 -20.66
N ILE A 20 -17.33 8.92 -19.37
CA ILE A 20 -18.22 9.24 -18.24
C ILE A 20 -18.41 10.76 -18.10
N LEU A 21 -17.32 11.52 -18.16
CA LEU A 21 -17.33 12.99 -18.00
C LEU A 21 -18.16 13.70 -19.08
N GLN A 22 -18.35 13.08 -20.25
CA GLN A 22 -19.23 13.58 -21.30
C GLN A 22 -20.73 13.45 -20.98
N ARG A 23 -21.09 12.60 -20.01
CA ARG A 23 -22.48 12.20 -19.76
C ARG A 23 -22.96 12.57 -18.36
N ALA A 24 -22.04 12.77 -17.42
CA ALA A 24 -22.37 13.06 -16.04
C ALA A 24 -21.31 13.98 -15.41
N ARG A 25 -21.78 14.81 -14.48
CA ARG A 25 -20.88 15.49 -13.54
C ARG A 25 -20.32 14.45 -12.56
N VAL A 26 -19.02 14.54 -12.31
CA VAL A 26 -18.31 13.69 -11.35
C VAL A 26 -17.50 14.60 -10.45
N ASP A 27 -17.74 14.56 -9.14
CA ASP A 27 -16.99 15.37 -8.17
C ASP A 27 -15.80 14.58 -7.57
N ILE A 28 -15.89 13.24 -7.54
CA ILE A 28 -14.86 12.35 -6.96
C ILE A 28 -14.67 11.10 -7.83
N ILE A 29 -13.43 10.71 -8.05
CA ILE A 29 -13.02 9.44 -8.66
C ILE A 29 -12.11 8.69 -7.69
N TRP A 30 -12.54 7.49 -7.27
CA TRP A 30 -11.72 6.56 -6.50
C TRP A 30 -11.29 5.39 -7.38
N SER A 31 -9.99 5.11 -7.43
CA SER A 31 -9.42 4.02 -8.22
C SER A 31 -8.77 2.98 -7.34
N ALA A 32 -8.87 1.70 -7.72
CA ALA A 32 -8.26 0.61 -6.96
C ALA A 32 -6.72 0.58 -7.06
N ASN A 33 -6.12 1.31 -8.01
CA ASN A 33 -4.68 1.56 -8.04
C ASN A 33 -4.35 2.93 -8.64
N ASP A 34 -3.12 3.35 -8.45
CA ASP A 34 -2.59 4.62 -8.95
C ASP A 34 -2.50 4.67 -10.49
N PRO A 35 -2.12 3.62 -11.23
CA PRO A 35 -2.19 3.64 -12.69
C PRO A 35 -3.57 4.00 -13.24
N MET A 36 -4.64 3.41 -12.73
CA MET A 36 -6.00 3.79 -13.11
C MET A 36 -6.32 5.22 -12.67
N ALA A 37 -5.91 5.62 -11.46
CA ALA A 37 -6.10 6.98 -10.95
C ALA A 37 -5.41 8.02 -11.84
N PHE A 38 -4.20 7.76 -12.34
CA PHE A 38 -3.48 8.62 -13.27
C PHE A 38 -4.21 8.72 -14.61
N GLY A 39 -4.77 7.63 -15.11
CA GLY A 39 -5.58 7.64 -16.33
C GLY A 39 -6.84 8.49 -16.16
N ALA A 40 -7.49 8.37 -15.00
CA ALA A 40 -8.63 9.20 -14.64
C ALA A 40 -8.26 10.69 -14.52
N LEU A 41 -7.15 11.00 -13.85
CA LEU A 41 -6.63 12.35 -13.68
C LEU A 41 -6.32 13.00 -15.04
N GLU A 42 -5.67 12.27 -15.93
CA GLU A 42 -5.38 12.72 -17.30
C GLU A 42 -6.68 13.03 -18.07
N ALA A 43 -7.71 12.19 -17.94
CA ALA A 43 -9.01 12.44 -18.56
C ALA A 43 -9.74 13.67 -17.98
N VAL A 44 -9.63 13.90 -16.67
CA VAL A 44 -10.17 15.10 -16.00
C VAL A 44 -9.48 16.37 -16.51
N GLN A 45 -8.15 16.34 -16.64
CA GLN A 45 -7.37 17.47 -17.15
C GLN A 45 -7.73 17.82 -18.59
N ASP A 46 -7.86 16.79 -19.44
CA ASP A 46 -8.27 16.95 -20.84
C ASP A 46 -9.68 17.52 -20.99
N ALA A 47 -10.57 17.22 -20.04
CA ALA A 47 -11.97 17.67 -20.10
C ALA A 47 -12.15 19.16 -19.79
N ASN A 48 -11.14 19.82 -19.20
CA ASN A 48 -11.14 21.25 -18.84
C ASN A 48 -12.44 21.69 -18.16
N LEU A 49 -12.86 20.92 -17.15
CA LEU A 49 -14.14 21.09 -16.47
C LEU A 49 -14.18 22.41 -15.69
N PRO A 50 -15.34 23.10 -15.60
CA PRO A 50 -15.47 24.34 -14.84
C PRO A 50 -15.61 24.12 -13.33
N TYR A 51 -15.34 22.90 -12.85
CA TYR A 51 -15.42 22.49 -11.45
C TYR A 51 -14.27 21.51 -11.13
N PRO A 52 -13.79 21.47 -9.88
CA PRO A 52 -12.75 20.54 -9.48
C PRO A 52 -13.27 19.11 -9.40
N VAL A 53 -12.38 18.14 -9.63
CA VAL A 53 -12.64 16.70 -9.42
C VAL A 53 -11.53 16.16 -8.55
N THR A 54 -11.88 15.52 -7.44
CA THR A 54 -10.91 14.84 -6.57
C THR A 54 -10.63 13.44 -7.10
N VAL A 55 -9.36 13.10 -7.27
CA VAL A 55 -8.91 11.79 -7.79
C VAL A 55 -8.02 11.10 -6.77
N GLY A 56 -8.47 9.93 -6.31
CA GLY A 56 -7.77 9.09 -5.34
C GLY A 56 -7.33 7.73 -5.91
N GLY A 57 -6.28 7.17 -5.35
CA GLY A 57 -5.71 5.89 -5.75
C GLY A 57 -5.11 5.06 -4.61
N MET A 58 -4.35 4.04 -5.00
CA MET A 58 -3.64 3.14 -4.11
C MET A 58 -2.35 2.69 -4.79
N ASN A 59 -1.25 2.60 -4.05
CA ASN A 59 0.05 1.96 -4.34
C ASN A 59 1.22 2.84 -3.89
N TRP A 60 1.06 4.16 -3.96
CA TRP A 60 2.14 5.14 -3.94
C TRP A 60 3.07 5.07 -5.16
N ASP A 61 2.48 4.92 -6.35
CA ASP A 61 3.24 4.98 -7.59
C ASP A 61 3.61 6.43 -7.95
N GLU A 62 4.74 6.63 -8.62
CA GLU A 62 5.09 7.94 -9.20
C GLU A 62 4.44 8.12 -10.56
N THR A 63 4.10 9.37 -10.91
CA THR A 63 3.53 9.72 -12.21
C THR A 63 4.41 10.72 -12.95
N ASN A 64 4.39 10.63 -14.28
CA ASN A 64 5.02 11.62 -15.16
C ASN A 64 4.09 12.78 -15.55
N LEU A 65 2.85 12.77 -15.05
CA LEU A 65 1.92 13.87 -15.22
C LEU A 65 2.42 15.09 -14.44
N ASN A 66 2.13 16.30 -14.94
CA ASN A 66 2.43 17.56 -14.25
C ASN A 66 1.53 17.83 -13.03
N SER A 67 0.86 16.80 -12.52
CA SER A 67 -0.13 16.85 -11.45
C SER A 67 -0.08 15.56 -10.65
N THR A 68 -0.40 15.67 -9.37
CA THR A 68 -0.47 14.54 -8.45
C THR A 68 -1.93 14.16 -8.17
N LEU A 69 -2.14 12.93 -7.70
CA LEU A 69 -3.41 12.53 -7.09
C LEU A 69 -3.66 13.36 -5.82
N ASP A 70 -4.92 13.55 -5.48
CA ASP A 70 -5.30 14.22 -4.22
C ASP A 70 -4.98 13.35 -3.00
N VAL A 71 -5.09 12.03 -3.16
CA VAL A 71 -4.71 11.05 -2.13
C VAL A 71 -4.35 9.71 -2.76
N SER A 72 -3.36 9.03 -2.20
CA SER A 72 -3.09 7.62 -2.48
C SER A 72 -2.80 6.87 -1.19
N LEU A 73 -3.36 5.67 -1.06
CA LEU A 73 -3.05 4.76 0.05
C LEU A 73 -1.95 3.80 -0.36
N GLY A 74 -0.95 3.57 0.50
CA GLY A 74 0.18 2.72 0.14
C GLY A 74 0.88 2.12 1.36
N GLY A 75 1.96 1.40 1.09
CA GLY A 75 2.73 0.67 2.10
C GLY A 75 2.63 -0.86 1.99
N HIS A 76 1.55 -1.40 1.43
CA HIS A 76 1.31 -2.84 1.33
C HIS A 76 2.37 -3.63 0.55
N VAL A 77 3.22 -2.97 -0.26
CA VAL A 77 4.35 -3.61 -0.94
C VAL A 77 5.30 -4.33 0.03
N VAL A 78 5.43 -3.85 1.26
CA VAL A 78 6.31 -4.46 2.27
C VAL A 78 5.75 -5.78 2.82
N LEU A 79 4.48 -6.12 2.56
CA LEU A 79 3.93 -7.43 2.92
C LEU A 79 4.67 -8.58 2.23
N GLY A 80 5.31 -8.34 1.07
CA GLY A 80 6.21 -9.32 0.45
C GLY A 80 7.40 -9.66 1.35
N ALA A 81 7.97 -8.68 2.05
CA ALA A 81 9.03 -8.92 3.02
C ALA A 81 8.52 -9.70 4.25
N LYS A 82 7.29 -9.41 4.72
CA LYS A 82 6.68 -10.21 5.79
C LYS A 82 6.47 -11.66 5.37
N ALA A 83 6.04 -11.89 4.14
CA ALA A 83 5.86 -13.24 3.63
C ALA A 83 7.19 -14.03 3.62
N LEU A 84 8.30 -13.39 3.23
CA LEU A 84 9.63 -14.02 3.27
C LEU A 84 10.10 -14.32 4.70
N ASP A 85 9.88 -13.40 5.64
CA ASP A 85 10.12 -13.59 7.07
C ASP A 85 9.34 -14.80 7.62
N MET A 86 8.04 -14.87 7.32
CA MET A 86 7.19 -16.00 7.74
C MET A 86 7.59 -17.32 7.09
N LEU A 87 7.99 -17.32 5.81
CA LEU A 87 8.51 -18.52 5.15
C LEU A 87 9.81 -19.01 5.80
N SER A 88 10.66 -18.09 6.24
CA SER A 88 11.89 -18.40 6.98
C SER A 88 11.60 -19.04 8.34
N ASP A 89 10.65 -18.47 9.11
CA ASP A 89 10.20 -19.03 10.39
C ASP A 89 9.55 -20.41 10.20
N TYR A 90 8.73 -20.58 9.16
CA TYR A 90 8.10 -21.86 8.84
C TYR A 90 9.13 -22.92 8.46
N HIS A 91 10.12 -22.55 7.63
CA HIS A 91 11.20 -23.46 7.24
C HIS A 91 12.01 -23.97 8.44
N GLN A 92 12.17 -23.12 9.46
CA GLN A 92 12.87 -23.43 10.71
C GLN A 92 11.98 -24.12 11.75
N GLN A 93 10.70 -24.37 11.41
CA GLN A 93 9.68 -25.02 12.26
C GLN A 93 9.25 -24.20 13.48
N ASP A 94 9.38 -22.89 13.41
CA ASP A 94 9.08 -21.99 14.53
C ASP A 94 7.63 -21.52 14.56
N ILE A 95 6.98 -21.61 13.40
CA ILE A 95 5.55 -21.34 13.25
C ILE A 95 4.87 -22.53 12.58
N GLN A 96 3.64 -22.78 12.99
CA GLN A 96 2.76 -23.79 12.42
C GLN A 96 1.97 -23.22 11.24
N PRO A 97 1.40 -24.06 10.34
CA PRO A 97 0.61 -23.58 9.21
C PRO A 97 -0.57 -22.66 9.61
N CYS A 98 -1.20 -22.90 10.76
CA CYS A 98 -2.26 -22.06 11.33
C CYS A 98 -1.80 -20.65 11.69
N GLU A 99 -0.51 -20.46 11.95
CA GLU A 99 0.13 -19.19 12.27
C GLU A 99 0.62 -18.46 11.00
N MET A 100 0.47 -19.04 9.81
CA MET A 100 0.87 -18.40 8.55
C MET A 100 -0.14 -17.35 8.03
N ASN A 101 -1.23 -17.11 8.75
CA ASN A 101 -2.21 -16.07 8.42
C ASN A 101 -2.10 -14.91 9.42
N VAL A 102 -1.76 -13.73 8.92
CA VAL A 102 -1.61 -12.51 9.71
C VAL A 102 -2.40 -11.37 9.09
N VAL A 103 -2.93 -10.50 9.95
CA VAL A 103 -3.54 -9.22 9.56
C VAL A 103 -2.63 -8.11 10.07
N ILE A 104 -2.25 -7.20 9.17
CA ILE A 104 -1.31 -6.11 9.46
C ILE A 104 -1.89 -4.81 8.89
N ASP A 105 -1.99 -3.79 9.74
CA ASP A 105 -2.35 -2.44 9.32
C ASP A 105 -1.17 -1.77 8.63
N ILE A 106 -1.15 -1.88 7.31
CA ILE A 106 -0.01 -1.47 6.49
C ILE A 106 -0.29 -0.27 5.60
N PHE A 107 -1.55 0.12 5.46
CA PHE A 107 -1.92 1.25 4.62
C PHE A 107 -1.76 2.56 5.36
N GLN A 108 -1.02 3.49 4.76
CA GLN A 108 -0.96 4.89 5.18
C GLN A 108 -1.37 5.81 4.04
N SER A 109 -1.83 7.01 4.40
CA SER A 109 -2.19 8.05 3.42
C SER A 109 -0.97 8.79 2.91
N SER A 110 -0.94 9.12 1.61
CA SER A 110 0.06 10.02 1.03
C SER A 110 0.06 11.41 1.66
N LEU A 111 -1.05 11.82 2.30
CA LEU A 111 -1.20 13.11 2.97
C LEU A 111 -0.39 13.22 4.27
N GLU A 112 0.04 12.09 4.85
CA GLU A 112 0.82 12.07 6.10
C GLU A 112 2.32 12.35 5.86
N GLY A 113 2.75 12.51 4.61
CA GLY A 113 4.14 12.82 4.24
C GLY A 113 5.10 11.61 4.30
N ASN A 114 4.60 10.45 4.71
CA ASN A 114 5.39 9.22 4.82
C ASN A 114 5.74 8.59 3.47
N MET A 115 4.89 8.78 2.46
CA MET A 115 5.08 8.27 1.10
C MET A 115 6.46 8.64 0.54
N SER A 116 6.82 9.93 0.54
CA SER A 116 8.10 10.38 -0.05
C SER A 116 9.32 9.83 0.69
N ARG A 117 9.25 9.70 2.02
CA ARG A 117 10.33 9.08 2.81
C ARG A 117 10.47 7.59 2.49
N PHE A 118 9.35 6.87 2.42
CA PHE A 118 9.33 5.46 2.07
C PHE A 118 9.90 5.21 0.67
N LEU A 119 9.42 5.93 -0.35
CA LEU A 119 9.90 5.81 -1.73
C LEU A 119 11.39 6.15 -1.85
N LYS A 120 11.86 7.20 -1.14
CA LYS A 120 13.28 7.53 -1.09
C LYS A 120 14.11 6.39 -0.49
N ASN A 121 13.64 5.74 0.58
CA ASN A 121 14.35 4.59 1.17
C ASN A 121 14.42 3.40 0.21
N LEU A 122 13.41 3.19 -0.64
CA LEU A 122 13.43 2.17 -1.69
C LEU A 122 14.44 2.51 -2.80
N VAL A 123 14.44 3.75 -3.30
CA VAL A 123 15.33 4.19 -4.39
C VAL A 123 16.79 4.24 -3.96
N ASP A 124 17.06 4.70 -2.73
CA ASP A 124 18.42 4.80 -2.19
C ASP A 124 18.98 3.44 -1.70
N ASP A 125 18.28 2.34 -1.99
CA ASP A 125 18.56 0.98 -1.51
C ASP A 125 18.74 0.92 0.02
N SER A 126 18.15 1.85 0.78
CA SER A 126 18.37 1.94 2.23
C SER A 126 17.73 0.80 3.02
N LEU A 127 16.93 -0.05 2.35
CA LEU A 127 16.34 -1.22 2.97
C LEU A 127 17.36 -2.25 3.45
N HIS A 128 18.58 -2.30 2.88
CA HIS A 128 19.63 -3.20 3.37
C HIS A 128 20.05 -2.94 4.83
N LYS A 129 19.69 -1.78 5.39
CA LYS A 129 19.96 -1.41 6.79
C LYS A 129 18.97 -2.07 7.75
N ILE A 130 17.87 -2.60 7.24
CA ILE A 130 16.87 -3.31 8.03
C ILE A 130 17.35 -4.75 8.20
N ASP A 131 17.60 -5.12 9.44
CA ASP A 131 17.80 -6.50 9.87
C ASP A 131 16.42 -7.19 9.96
N PHE A 132 16.05 -7.88 8.89
CA PHE A 132 14.78 -8.59 8.82
C PHE A 132 14.65 -9.70 9.87
N SER A 133 15.76 -10.22 10.43
CA SER A 133 15.69 -11.23 11.49
C SER A 133 14.98 -10.71 12.74
N ARG A 134 14.94 -9.38 12.94
CA ARG A 134 14.18 -8.72 14.01
C ARG A 134 12.68 -8.96 13.93
N PHE A 135 12.12 -9.36 12.80
CA PHE A 135 10.68 -9.60 12.64
C PHE A 135 10.28 -11.07 12.86
N SER A 136 11.27 -11.96 12.95
CA SER A 136 11.08 -13.37 13.27
C SER A 136 10.60 -13.54 14.70
N GLN A 137 9.69 -14.49 14.93
CA GLN A 137 9.22 -14.82 16.29
C GLN A 137 10.33 -15.35 17.21
N ARG A 138 11.47 -15.75 16.65
CA ARG A 138 12.60 -16.32 17.38
C ARG A 138 13.58 -15.27 17.88
N HIS A 139 13.50 -14.06 17.36
CA HIS A 139 14.49 -13.05 17.69
C HIS A 139 14.33 -12.64 19.17
N PRO A 140 15.40 -12.65 19.99
CA PRO A 140 15.30 -12.28 21.40
C PRO A 140 14.71 -10.87 21.62
N GLU A 141 14.89 -10.01 20.62
CA GLU A 141 14.35 -8.65 20.56
C GLU A 141 13.38 -8.51 19.39
N THR A 142 12.41 -9.41 19.26
CA THR A 142 11.41 -9.37 18.18
C THR A 142 10.74 -7.99 18.13
N ALA A 143 10.63 -7.43 16.93
CA ALA A 143 10.05 -6.13 16.64
C ALA A 143 8.72 -6.28 15.91
N LEU A 144 7.86 -5.27 16.04
CA LEU A 144 6.62 -5.19 15.29
C LEU A 144 6.92 -4.99 13.79
N PHE A 145 6.35 -5.85 12.95
CA PHE A 145 6.37 -5.63 11.51
C PHE A 145 5.39 -4.51 11.14
N SER A 146 5.92 -3.33 10.82
CA SER A 146 5.13 -2.13 10.53
C SER A 146 5.76 -1.32 9.39
N LEU A 147 4.95 -0.56 8.66
CA LEU A 147 5.46 0.34 7.62
C LEU A 147 6.43 1.39 8.20
N GLU A 148 6.22 1.80 9.45
CA GLU A 148 7.06 2.80 10.13
C GLU A 148 8.53 2.37 10.19
N THR A 149 8.83 1.09 10.43
CA THR A 149 10.22 0.60 10.42
C THR A 149 10.89 0.76 9.05
N PHE A 150 10.12 0.67 7.95
CA PHE A 150 10.64 0.91 6.60
C PHE A 150 10.78 2.40 6.26
N ILE A 151 10.15 3.28 7.03
CA ILE A 151 10.22 4.74 6.88
C ILE A 151 11.35 5.33 7.73
N SER A 152 11.38 5.01 9.04
CA SER A 152 12.29 5.60 10.02
C SER A 152 13.49 4.73 10.37
N GLN A 153 13.55 3.48 9.88
CA GLN A 153 14.60 2.51 10.23
C GLN A 153 14.72 2.27 11.74
N THR A 154 13.62 2.49 12.45
CA THR A 154 13.50 2.28 13.89
C THR A 154 12.58 1.09 14.14
N TYR A 155 13.06 0.13 14.93
CA TYR A 155 12.26 -1.02 15.34
C TYR A 155 11.26 -0.60 16.41
N LEU A 156 9.98 -0.86 16.15
CA LEU A 156 8.93 -0.66 17.13
C LEU A 156 8.81 -1.91 18.02
N PRO A 157 8.55 -1.75 19.32
CA PRO A 157 8.28 -2.89 20.19
C PRO A 157 6.96 -3.56 19.79
N LEU A 158 6.81 -4.84 20.13
CA LEU A 158 5.52 -5.51 20.03
C LEU A 158 4.48 -4.83 20.94
N PRO A 159 3.22 -4.72 20.52
CA PRO A 159 2.16 -4.13 21.33
C PRO A 159 1.96 -4.93 22.64
N ILE A 160 1.74 -4.21 23.74
CA ILE A 160 1.65 -4.76 25.11
C ILE A 160 0.32 -5.48 25.35
N GLU A 161 -0.74 -5.07 24.66
CA GLU A 161 -2.02 -5.78 24.62
C GLU A 161 -2.21 -6.39 23.23
N PRO A 162 -2.95 -7.52 23.10
CA PRO A 162 -3.49 -7.89 21.80
C PRO A 162 -4.33 -6.70 21.35
N SER A 163 -3.81 -5.95 20.37
CA SER A 163 -4.65 -5.02 19.63
C SER A 163 -5.88 -5.80 19.19
N THR A 164 -7.02 -5.13 19.06
CA THR A 164 -8.16 -5.69 18.34
C THR A 164 -7.77 -6.21 16.94
N ASP A 165 -6.58 -5.82 16.47
CA ASP A 165 -5.86 -6.33 15.32
C ASP A 165 -5.05 -7.58 15.71
N ASN A 166 -5.32 -8.70 15.03
CA ASN A 166 -4.66 -10.00 15.16
C ASN A 166 -3.18 -9.98 14.67
N ALA A 167 -2.44 -8.90 14.93
CA ALA A 167 -1.03 -8.73 14.56
C ALA A 167 -0.08 -9.53 15.48
N LEU A 168 -0.59 -10.12 16.56
CA LEU A 168 0.15 -11.06 17.39
C LEU A 168 -0.28 -12.49 17.04
N LEU A 169 0.71 -13.24 16.56
CA LEU A 169 0.68 -14.66 16.21
C LEU A 169 0.45 -15.54 17.45
N LYS A 170 -0.75 -15.45 18.03
CA LYS A 170 -1.33 -16.48 18.88
C LYS A 170 -2.79 -16.66 18.54
N GLY A 171 -3.08 -16.83 17.24
CA GLY A 171 -4.31 -17.53 16.86
C GLY A 171 -4.15 -18.95 17.37
N ASN A 172 -4.95 -19.36 18.37
CA ASN A 172 -4.91 -20.71 18.91
C ASN A 172 -5.04 -21.72 17.76
N CYS A 173 -3.93 -22.36 17.40
CA CYS A 173 -3.93 -23.57 16.62
C CYS A 173 -4.75 -24.60 17.39
N THR A 174 -5.99 -24.80 16.95
CA THR A 174 -6.89 -25.82 17.49
C THR A 174 -6.86 -27.04 16.59
#